data_AF-A0A521FYN6-F1
#
_entry.id   AF-A0A521FYN6-F1
#
_cell.length_a   1.000
_cell.length_b   1.000
_cell.length_c   1.000
_cell.angle_alpha   90.00
_cell.angle_beta   90.00
_cell.angle_gamma   90.00
#
_symmetry.space_group_name_H-M   'P 1'
#
loop_
_entity.id
_entity.type
_entity.pdbx_description
1 polymer ?
#
loop_
_entity_poly.entity_id
_entity_poly.type
_entity_poly.pdbx_seq_one_letter_code
_entity_poly.pdbx_strand_id
1 'polypeptide(L)'
;MLEQQLRFIKKHQRNTSALCVLLSFSTVAAALHYCDLAPIPFRTFSIHEGEFLELIMSLSVMAIFMERAVEAILVPIRTPDRQQIEQEIGLLRVATADKNHPNTHQLQRLQEKEYELDTYRLNTARYAYWLSFVLGVAVSFVGIRALSGLVEINKLSELSHMQKTLFAWVDIVITGGVIAGGSAAIDKMGRKISQTLNLTSATTSTVTTPQQPQSNDPATADSATPATTNNVI
;
A
#
# COMPACT_ATOMS: atom_id res chain seq x y z
N MET A 1 37.44 22.56 7.29
CA MET A 1 37.59 21.68 8.48
C MET A 1 36.24 21.18 9.02
N LEU A 2 35.24 22.04 9.26
CA LEU A 2 33.87 21.67 9.70
C LEU A 2 33.11 20.72 8.74
N GLU A 3 33.22 20.96 7.43
CA GLU A 3 32.65 20.12 6.37
C GLU A 3 33.14 18.66 6.36
N GLN A 4 34.39 18.42 6.80
CA GLN A 4 34.93 17.07 6.92
C GLN A 4 34.45 16.38 8.21
N GLN A 5 34.30 17.12 9.31
CA GLN A 5 33.75 16.62 10.57
C GLN A 5 32.27 16.18 10.40
N LEU A 6 31.45 16.98 9.71
CA LEU A 6 30.05 16.66 9.42
C LEU A 6 29.90 15.42 8.53
N ARG A 7 30.74 15.28 7.51
CA ARG A 7 30.75 14.07 6.66
C ARG A 7 31.19 12.83 7.41
N PHE A 8 32.13 12.95 8.35
CA PHE A 8 32.58 11.84 9.18
C PHE A 8 31.49 11.38 10.16
N ILE A 9 30.83 12.32 10.86
CA ILE A 9 29.74 12.02 11.79
C ILE A 9 28.55 11.39 11.06
N LYS A 10 28.14 11.92 9.90
CA LYS A 10 27.02 11.36 9.12
C LYS A 10 27.33 9.97 8.55
N LYS A 11 28.58 9.71 8.16
CA LYS A 11 29.03 8.38 7.71
C LYS A 11 29.07 7.38 8.86
N HIS A 12 29.50 7.81 10.05
CA HIS A 12 29.52 6.97 11.24
C HIS A 12 28.09 6.62 11.69
N GLN A 13 27.19 7.62 11.80
CA GLN A 13 25.78 7.42 12.16
C GLN A 13 25.05 6.47 11.21
N ARG A 14 25.29 6.58 9.89
CA ARG A 14 24.69 5.69 8.89
C ARG A 14 25.16 4.24 9.03
N ASN A 15 26.43 4.02 9.35
CA ASN A 15 26.97 2.68 9.54
C ASN A 15 26.47 2.06 10.86
N THR A 16 26.30 2.85 11.92
CA THR A 16 25.74 2.36 13.19
C THR A 16 24.27 1.96 13.04
N SER A 17 23.46 2.75 12.30
CA SER A 17 22.07 2.39 12.00
C SER A 17 21.96 1.10 11.18
N ALA A 18 22.82 0.92 10.18
CA ALA A 18 22.83 -0.30 9.37
C ALA A 18 23.22 -1.54 10.19
N LEU A 19 24.18 -1.40 11.10
CA LEU A 19 24.64 -2.50 11.95
C LEU A 19 23.58 -2.89 12.99
N CYS A 20 22.86 -1.93 13.57
CA CYS A 20 21.70 -2.21 14.43
C CYS A 20 20.57 -2.95 13.68
N VAL A 21 20.29 -2.57 12.43
CA VAL A 21 19.28 -3.25 11.62
C VAL A 21 19.71 -4.69 11.30
N LEU A 22 20.96 -4.89 10.88
CA LEU A 22 21.49 -6.23 10.60
C LEU A 22 21.53 -7.13 11.84
N LEU A 23 21.90 -6.59 13.00
CA LEU A 23 21.85 -7.31 14.27
C LEU A 23 20.41 -7.68 14.64
N SER A 24 19.44 -6.77 14.47
CA SER A 24 18.03 -7.06 14.72
C SER A 24 17.47 -8.14 13.77
N PHE A 25 17.90 -8.14 12.51
CA PHE A 25 17.50 -9.15 11.54
C PHE A 25 18.12 -10.52 11.86
N SER A 26 19.38 -10.53 12.29
CA SER A 26 20.10 -11.74 12.69
C SER A 26 19.54 -12.36 13.97
N THR A 27 19.19 -11.54 14.97
CA THR A 27 18.54 -12.05 16.19
C THR A 27 17.14 -12.56 15.93
N VAL A 28 16.37 -11.92 15.06
CA VAL A 28 15.06 -12.44 14.61
C VAL A 28 15.24 -13.74 13.84
N ALA A 29 16.19 -13.83 12.90
CA ALA A 29 16.47 -15.06 12.15
C ALA A 29 16.93 -16.21 13.05
N ALA A 30 17.80 -15.93 14.03
CA ALA A 30 18.22 -16.89 15.03
C ALA A 30 17.04 -17.34 15.90
N ALA A 31 16.22 -16.41 16.42
CA ALA A 31 15.02 -16.75 17.18
C ALA A 31 14.04 -17.60 16.35
N LEU A 32 13.88 -17.29 15.07
CA LEU A 32 13.06 -18.09 14.14
C LEU A 32 13.62 -19.50 13.94
N HIS A 33 14.94 -19.65 13.84
CA HIS A 33 15.62 -20.94 13.69
C HIS A 33 15.60 -21.77 14.98
N TYR A 34 15.70 -21.14 16.16
CA TYR A 34 15.71 -21.84 17.44
C TYR A 34 14.32 -22.19 17.98
N CYS A 35 13.26 -21.53 17.49
CA CYS A 35 11.90 -21.76 17.97
C CYS A 35 11.09 -22.80 17.15
N ASP A 36 11.74 -23.55 16.25
CA ASP A 36 11.11 -24.63 15.46
C ASP A 36 9.78 -24.20 14.80
N LEU A 37 9.81 -23.01 14.17
CA LEU A 37 8.62 -22.42 13.59
C LEU A 37 8.24 -23.15 12.30
N ALA A 38 7.11 -23.85 12.33
CA ALA A 38 6.48 -24.34 11.11
C ALA A 38 6.09 -23.16 10.19
N PRO A 39 6.26 -23.29 8.86
CA PRO A 39 5.86 -22.27 7.91
C PRO A 39 4.35 -22.05 7.97
N ILE A 40 3.90 -20.78 7.92
CA ILE A 40 2.49 -20.44 7.90
C ILE A 40 1.91 -20.86 6.54
N PRO A 41 0.92 -21.77 6.52
CA PRO A 41 0.31 -22.22 5.27
C PRO A 41 -0.64 -21.14 4.76
N PHE A 42 -0.20 -20.42 3.73
CA PHE A 42 -1.08 -19.56 2.95
C PHE A 42 -2.02 -20.40 2.11
N ARG A 43 -3.28 -19.96 1.96
CA ARG A 43 -4.18 -20.56 0.98
C ARG A 43 -3.51 -20.43 -0.39
N THR A 44 -3.19 -21.54 -1.03
CA THR A 44 -2.86 -21.52 -2.44
C THR A 44 -4.15 -21.18 -3.18
N PHE A 45 -4.31 -19.92 -3.55
CA PHE A 45 -5.37 -19.48 -4.44
C PHE A 45 -5.18 -20.21 -5.76
N SER A 46 -5.93 -21.28 -5.98
CA SER A 46 -6.07 -21.89 -7.30
C SER A 46 -6.90 -20.97 -8.18
N ILE A 47 -6.37 -19.78 -8.50
CA ILE A 47 -6.82 -18.84 -9.54
C ILE A 47 -8.34 -18.88 -9.80
N HIS A 48 -9.14 -18.82 -8.74
CA HIS A 48 -10.54 -18.42 -8.83
C HIS A 48 -10.53 -16.97 -8.38
N GLU A 49 -10.48 -16.07 -9.36
CA GLU A 49 -10.29 -14.63 -9.19
C GLU A 49 -11.31 -13.99 -8.23
N GLY A 50 -12.43 -14.67 -7.96
CA GLY A 50 -13.52 -14.21 -7.09
C GLY A 50 -13.16 -14.07 -5.61
N GLU A 51 -12.48 -15.05 -4.99
CA GLU A 51 -12.26 -15.02 -3.52
C GLU A 51 -11.33 -13.87 -3.08
N PHE A 52 -10.28 -13.62 -3.87
CA PHE A 52 -9.36 -12.52 -3.62
C PHE A 52 -10.02 -11.16 -3.83
N LEU A 53 -10.84 -11.05 -4.88
CA LEU A 53 -11.60 -9.84 -5.16
C LEU A 53 -12.63 -9.57 -4.07
N GLU A 54 -13.31 -10.61 -3.56
CA GLU A 54 -14.23 -10.50 -2.43
C GLU A 54 -13.53 -9.98 -1.16
N LEU A 55 -12.33 -10.48 -0.85
CA LEU A 55 -11.53 -9.97 0.27
C LEU A 55 -11.14 -8.50 0.07
N ILE A 56 -10.63 -8.14 -1.11
CA ILE A 56 -10.27 -6.74 -1.39
C ILE A 56 -11.50 -5.84 -1.32
N MET A 57 -12.63 -6.26 -1.88
CA MET A 57 -13.86 -5.48 -1.90
C MET A 57 -14.41 -5.29 -0.48
N SER A 58 -14.44 -6.35 0.34
CA SER A 58 -14.85 -6.23 1.74
C SER A 58 -13.93 -5.30 2.54
N LEU A 59 -12.61 -5.42 2.38
CA LEU A 59 -11.65 -4.50 3.00
C LEU A 59 -11.80 -3.06 2.48
N SER A 60 -12.11 -2.88 1.19
CA SER A 60 -12.31 -1.56 0.57
C SER A 60 -13.57 -0.88 1.11
N VAL A 61 -14.69 -1.60 1.19
CA VAL A 61 -15.94 -1.10 1.78
C VAL A 61 -15.70 -0.71 3.23
N MET A 62 -15.00 -1.55 3.99
CA MET A 62 -14.66 -1.24 5.38
C MET A 62 -13.76 -0.01 5.48
N ALA A 63 -12.73 0.10 4.64
CA ALA A 63 -11.83 1.25 4.60
C ALA A 63 -12.58 2.55 4.28
N ILE A 64 -13.52 2.54 3.32
CA ILE A 64 -14.35 3.70 2.97
C ILE A 64 -15.25 4.10 4.14
N PHE A 65 -15.89 3.13 4.79
CA PHE A 65 -16.73 3.40 5.96
C PHE A 65 -15.91 4.04 7.10
N MET A 66 -14.71 3.51 7.35
CA MET A 66 -13.80 4.04 8.35
C MET A 66 -13.28 5.43 8.00
N GLU A 67 -12.97 5.70 6.73
CA GLU A 67 -12.62 7.03 6.23
C GLU A 67 -13.74 8.04 6.57
N ARG A 68 -15.01 7.67 6.30
CA ARG A 68 -16.16 8.52 6.60
C ARG A 68 -16.42 8.69 8.09
N ALA A 69 -16.25 7.65 8.89
CA ALA A 69 -16.39 7.73 10.34
C ALA A 69 -15.37 8.68 10.97
N VAL A 70 -14.10 8.59 10.54
CA VAL A 70 -13.04 9.47 11.04
C VAL A 70 -13.24 10.91 10.59
N GLU A 71 -13.66 11.12 9.34
CA GLU A 71 -14.01 12.44 8.84
C GLU A 71 -15.15 13.06 9.65
N ALA A 72 -16.23 12.32 9.94
CA ALA A 72 -17.36 12.79 10.71
C ALA A 72 -16.98 13.24 12.14
N ILE A 73 -16.00 12.57 12.76
CA ILE A 73 -15.49 12.94 14.09
C ILE A 73 -14.56 14.16 14.00
N LEU A 74 -13.67 14.19 13.00
CA LEU A 74 -12.59 15.16 12.95
C LEU A 74 -13.03 16.50 12.35
N VAL A 75 -13.99 16.51 11.43
CA VAL A 75 -14.48 17.72 10.75
C VAL A 75 -15.01 18.76 11.75
N PRO A 76 -15.92 18.42 12.69
CA PRO A 76 -16.40 19.39 13.68
C PRO A 76 -15.28 19.96 14.56
N ILE A 77 -14.28 19.14 14.89
CA ILE A 77 -13.16 19.54 15.75
C ILE A 77 -12.21 20.50 15.00
N ARG A 78 -11.91 20.23 13.73
CA ARG A 78 -10.88 20.99 12.98
C ARG A 78 -11.41 22.21 12.23
N THR A 79 -12.70 22.26 11.93
CA THR A 79 -13.25 23.30 11.05
C THR A 79 -13.17 24.70 11.65
N PRO A 80 -13.49 24.93 12.94
CA PRO A 80 -13.44 26.27 13.53
C PRO A 80 -12.04 26.90 13.48
N ASP A 81 -11.02 26.16 13.92
CA ASP A 81 -9.63 26.65 13.95
C ASP A 81 -9.13 26.96 12.54
N ARG A 82 -9.41 26.07 11.58
CA ARG A 82 -9.04 26.28 10.18
C ARG A 82 -9.69 27.55 9.61
N GLN A 83 -10.96 27.79 9.92
CA GLN A 83 -11.67 28.98 9.45
C GLN A 83 -11.07 30.28 10.00
N GLN A 84 -10.63 30.28 11.26
CA GLN A 84 -9.97 31.45 11.86
C GLN A 84 -8.67 31.79 11.13
N ILE A 85 -7.81 30.79 10.88
CA ILE A 85 -6.54 30.99 10.17
C ILE A 85 -6.80 31.45 8.72
N GLU A 86 -7.74 30.82 8.02
CA GLU A 86 -8.09 31.20 6.64
C GLU A 86 -8.67 32.62 6.55
N GLN A 87 -9.46 33.04 7.54
CA GLN A 87 -10.00 34.40 7.61
C GLN A 87 -8.88 35.43 7.83
N GLU A 88 -7.93 35.17 8.74
CA GLU A 88 -6.78 36.04 8.98
C GLU A 88 -5.88 36.18 7.73
N ILE A 89 -5.60 35.07 7.04
CA ILE A 89 -4.89 35.07 5.76
C ILE A 89 -5.64 35.92 4.73
N GLY A 90 -6.97 35.78 4.64
CA GLY A 90 -7.80 36.57 3.74
C GLY A 90 -7.67 38.08 3.98
N LEU A 91 -7.71 38.52 5.23
CA LEU A 91 -7.55 39.93 5.61
C LEU A 91 -6.15 40.45 5.30
N LEU A 92 -5.10 39.68 5.63
CA LEU A 92 -3.71 40.04 5.34
C LEU A 92 -3.45 40.12 3.84
N ARG A 93 -4.01 39.19 3.06
CA ARG A 93 -3.86 39.18 1.60
C ARG A 93 -4.45 40.43 0.96
N VAL A 94 -5.63 40.86 1.40
CA VAL A 94 -6.24 42.12 0.94
C VAL A 94 -5.38 43.33 1.33
N ALA A 95 -4.88 43.38 2.56
CA ALA A 95 -4.01 44.46 3.02
C ALA A 95 -2.68 44.55 2.22
N THR A 96 -2.08 43.40 1.89
CA THR A 96 -0.84 43.34 1.09
C THR A 96 -1.02 43.60 -0.40
N ALA A 97 -2.26 43.52 -0.92
CA ALA A 97 -2.55 43.74 -2.34
C ALA A 97 -2.56 45.23 -2.73
N ASP A 98 -2.58 46.15 -1.76
CA ASP A 98 -2.43 47.58 -2.02
C ASP A 98 -1.00 47.90 -2.46
N LYS A 99 -0.83 48.12 -3.76
CA LYS A 99 0.47 48.34 -4.42
C LYS A 99 1.12 49.68 -4.07
N ASN A 100 0.40 50.58 -3.40
CA ASN A 100 0.91 51.94 -3.16
C ASN A 100 1.97 51.99 -2.04
N HIS A 101 1.97 51.04 -1.10
CA HIS A 101 3.01 50.91 -0.07
C HIS A 101 3.24 49.44 0.28
N PRO A 102 4.21 48.74 -0.34
CA PRO A 102 4.54 47.37 0.02
C PRO A 102 5.06 47.33 1.45
N ASN A 103 4.17 46.98 2.38
CA ASN A 103 4.48 46.92 3.79
C ASN A 103 5.14 45.55 4.06
N THR A 104 6.49 45.50 4.03
CA THR A 104 7.29 44.27 4.22
C THR A 104 6.83 43.46 5.44
N HIS A 105 6.40 44.14 6.50
CA HIS A 105 5.88 43.51 7.71
C HIS A 105 4.54 42.78 7.51
N GLN A 106 3.64 43.27 6.66
CA GLN A 106 2.40 42.57 6.32
C GLN A 106 2.66 41.34 5.44
N LEU A 107 3.65 41.43 4.54
CA LEU A 107 4.08 40.30 3.71
C LEU A 107 4.66 39.16 4.56
N GLN A 108 5.47 39.51 5.57
CA GLN A 108 6.01 38.52 6.53
C GLN A 108 4.89 37.86 7.35
N ARG A 109 3.93 38.64 7.85
CA ARG A 109 2.78 38.08 8.58
C ARG A 109 1.92 37.16 7.72
N LEU A 110 1.73 37.49 6.44
CA LEU A 110 1.02 36.62 5.50
C LEU A 110 1.75 35.28 5.34
N GLN A 111 3.07 35.30 5.12
CA GLN A 111 3.89 34.09 5.00
C GLN A 111 3.87 33.25 6.28
N GLU A 112 3.94 33.89 7.45
CA GLU A 112 3.87 33.21 8.75
C GLU A 112 2.53 32.49 8.92
N LYS A 113 1.42 33.15 8.55
CA LYS A 113 0.07 32.57 8.64
C LYS A 113 -0.17 31.47 7.62
N GLU A 114 0.36 31.58 6.41
CA GLU A 114 0.33 30.51 5.41
C GLU A 114 1.11 29.27 5.91
N TYR A 115 2.28 29.48 6.52
CA TYR A 115 3.05 28.41 7.14
C TYR A 115 2.32 27.77 8.33
N GLU A 116 1.64 28.58 9.15
CA GLU A 116 0.80 28.11 10.26
C GLU A 116 -0.32 27.20 9.74
N LEU A 117 -1.00 27.60 8.66
CA LEU A 117 -2.05 26.80 8.02
C LEU A 117 -1.53 25.46 7.48
N ASP A 118 -0.36 25.45 6.84
CA ASP A 118 0.24 24.21 6.33
C ASP A 118 0.63 23.26 7.47
N THR A 119 1.22 23.81 8.54
CA THR A 119 1.56 23.05 9.75
C THR A 119 0.31 22.50 10.42
N TYR A 120 -0.76 23.27 10.48
CA TYR A 120 -2.06 22.85 10.99
C TYR A 120 -2.64 21.68 10.18
N ARG A 121 -2.59 21.76 8.84
CA ARG A 121 -3.07 20.69 7.96
C ARG A 121 -2.27 19.40 8.15
N LEU A 122 -0.95 19.49 8.23
CA LEU A 122 -0.06 18.35 8.46
C LEU A 122 -0.34 17.68 9.81
N ASN A 123 -0.46 18.48 10.88
CA ASN A 123 -0.76 17.96 12.22
C ASN A 123 -2.14 17.29 12.26
N THR A 124 -3.15 17.93 11.66
CA THR A 124 -4.51 17.38 11.61
C THR A 124 -4.56 16.07 10.80
N ALA A 125 -3.83 16.00 9.68
CA ALA A 125 -3.71 14.77 8.90
C ALA A 125 -3.02 13.64 9.70
N ARG A 126 -1.99 13.97 10.48
CA ARG A 126 -1.32 13.01 11.37
C ARG A 126 -2.28 12.48 12.45
N TYR A 127 -3.09 13.34 13.06
CA TYR A 127 -4.09 12.91 14.04
C TYR A 127 -5.18 12.06 13.40
N ALA A 128 -5.65 12.44 12.21
CA ALA A 128 -6.61 11.64 11.45
C ALA A 128 -6.10 10.22 11.21
N TYR A 129 -4.85 10.08 10.74
CA TYR A 129 -4.23 8.79 10.51
C TYR A 129 -4.14 7.94 11.78
N TRP A 130 -3.69 8.53 12.89
CA TRP A 130 -3.60 7.82 14.17
C TRP A 130 -4.98 7.37 14.68
N LEU A 131 -6.00 8.23 14.53
CA LEU A 131 -7.36 7.90 14.90
C LEU A 131 -7.90 6.74 14.05
N SER A 132 -7.73 6.80 12.72
CA SER A 132 -8.10 5.71 11.81
C SER A 132 -7.38 4.41 12.13
N PHE A 133 -6.10 4.48 12.52
CA PHE A 133 -5.31 3.30 12.89
C PHE A 133 -5.81 2.67 14.19
N VAL A 134 -6.05 3.46 15.23
CA VAL A 134 -6.59 2.94 16.51
C VAL A 134 -7.95 2.30 16.29
N LEU A 135 -8.83 2.93 15.51
CA LEU A 135 -10.12 2.36 15.18
C LEU A 135 -10.00 1.09 14.31
N GLY A 136 -9.09 1.07 13.35
CA GLY A 136 -8.79 -0.11 12.55
C GLY A 136 -8.28 -1.29 13.40
N VAL A 137 -7.43 -1.01 14.40
CA VAL A 137 -7.00 -2.02 15.39
C VAL A 137 -8.18 -2.51 16.23
N ALA A 138 -9.07 -1.62 16.69
CA ALA A 138 -10.27 -2.00 17.42
C ALA A 138 -11.19 -2.91 16.57
N VAL A 139 -11.36 -2.59 15.29
CA VAL A 139 -12.08 -3.41 14.31
C VAL A 139 -11.45 -4.80 14.15
N SER A 140 -10.11 -4.89 14.15
CA SER A 140 -9.41 -6.18 14.09
C SER A 140 -9.69 -7.10 15.28
N PHE A 141 -9.97 -6.52 16.46
CA PHE A 141 -10.41 -7.29 17.63
C PHE A 141 -11.84 -7.81 17.51
N VAL A 142 -12.71 -7.13 16.76
CA VAL A 142 -14.08 -7.59 16.47
C VAL A 142 -14.09 -8.79 15.51
N GLY A 143 -12.98 -9.03 14.80
CA GLY A 143 -12.79 -10.22 13.95
C GLY A 143 -12.65 -9.92 12.47
N ILE A 144 -12.70 -8.65 12.05
CA ILE A 144 -12.39 -8.24 10.68
C ILE A 144 -10.86 -8.28 10.52
N ARG A 145 -10.33 -9.23 9.74
CA ARG A 145 -8.90 -9.52 9.66
C ARG A 145 -8.46 -9.72 8.21
N ALA A 146 -7.41 -9.01 7.79
CA ALA A 146 -6.94 -9.01 6.42
C ALA A 146 -6.16 -10.29 6.06
N LEU A 147 -5.25 -10.76 6.92
CA LEU A 147 -4.45 -11.95 6.67
C LEU A 147 -5.14 -13.23 7.10
N SER A 148 -6.00 -13.19 8.13
CA SER A 148 -6.78 -14.37 8.51
C SER A 148 -7.65 -14.91 7.36
N GLY A 149 -8.12 -14.05 6.46
CA GLY A 149 -8.85 -14.48 5.25
C GLY A 149 -7.96 -15.13 4.19
N LEU A 150 -6.65 -14.90 4.22
CA LEU A 150 -5.66 -15.42 3.27
C LEU A 150 -4.99 -16.72 3.72
N VAL A 151 -5.26 -17.16 4.95
CA VAL A 151 -4.55 -18.23 5.62
C VAL A 151 -5.47 -19.42 5.88
N GLU A 152 -4.94 -20.63 5.70
CA GLU A 152 -5.73 -21.86 5.81
C GLU A 152 -5.95 -22.23 7.28
N ILE A 153 -7.12 -21.85 7.84
CA ILE A 153 -7.47 -22.03 9.26
C ILE A 153 -7.32 -23.50 9.72
N ASN A 154 -7.58 -24.46 8.84
CA ASN A 154 -7.49 -25.89 9.13
C ASN A 154 -6.05 -26.39 9.33
N LYS A 155 -5.06 -25.74 8.73
CA LYS A 155 -3.64 -26.06 8.95
C LYS A 155 -3.03 -25.20 10.05
N LEU A 156 -3.74 -24.15 10.48
CA LEU A 156 -3.33 -23.34 11.62
C LEU A 156 -3.40 -24.11 12.93
N SER A 157 -4.27 -25.11 13.08
CA SER A 157 -4.34 -25.92 14.29
C SER A 157 -3.01 -26.62 14.62
N GLU A 158 -2.19 -26.92 13.61
CA GLU A 158 -0.88 -27.57 13.76
C GLU A 158 0.25 -26.63 14.24
N LEU A 159 0.03 -25.31 14.20
CA LEU A 159 1.02 -24.33 14.65
C LEU A 159 1.09 -24.21 16.18
N SER A 160 2.28 -23.86 16.68
CA SER A 160 2.51 -23.54 18.08
C SER A 160 1.64 -22.37 18.55
N HIS A 161 1.23 -22.38 19.82
CA HIS A 161 0.41 -21.33 20.42
C HIS A 161 1.06 -19.94 20.33
N MET A 162 2.39 -19.89 20.43
CA MET A 162 3.15 -18.65 20.28
C MET A 162 3.08 -18.11 18.85
N GLN A 163 3.18 -18.96 17.83
CA GLN A 163 3.09 -18.56 16.43
C GLN A 163 1.68 -18.04 16.08
N LYS A 164 0.63 -18.71 16.57
CA LYS A 164 -0.76 -18.27 16.40
C LYS A 164 -0.98 -16.86 16.98
N THR A 165 -0.43 -16.63 18.17
CA THR A 165 -0.54 -15.34 18.87
C THR A 165 0.22 -14.25 18.11
N LEU A 166 1.46 -14.53 17.69
CA LEU A 166 2.27 -13.59 16.91
C LEU A 166 1.61 -13.26 15.56
N PHE A 167 1.07 -14.26 14.87
CA PHE A 167 0.34 -14.07 13.62
C PHE A 167 -0.88 -13.17 13.81
N ALA A 168 -1.68 -13.41 14.87
CA ALA A 168 -2.83 -12.56 15.18
C ALA A 168 -2.42 -11.12 15.46
N TRP A 169 -1.32 -10.89 16.18
CA TRP A 169 -0.79 -9.54 16.42
C TRP A 169 -0.38 -8.84 15.12
N VAL A 170 0.37 -9.54 14.27
CA VAL A 170 0.81 -9.01 12.97
C VAL A 170 -0.39 -8.70 12.08
N ASP A 171 -1.38 -9.59 12.04
CA ASP A 171 -2.61 -9.41 11.28
C ASP A 171 -3.43 -8.22 11.78
N ILE A 172 -3.56 -8.04 13.10
CA ILE A 172 -4.24 -6.88 13.69
C ILE A 172 -3.58 -5.57 13.27
N VAL A 173 -2.24 -5.50 13.33
CA VAL A 173 -1.47 -4.30 12.96
C VAL A 173 -1.58 -4.02 11.46
N ILE A 174 -1.48 -5.06 10.63
CA ILE A 174 -1.59 -4.93 9.17
C ILE A 174 -3.01 -4.50 8.78
N THR A 175 -4.03 -5.12 9.36
CA THR A 175 -5.43 -4.76 9.12
C THR A 175 -5.71 -3.32 9.55
N GLY A 176 -5.26 -2.92 10.74
CA GLY A 176 -5.36 -1.53 11.20
C GLY A 176 -4.64 -0.55 10.28
N GLY A 177 -3.46 -0.93 9.75
CA GLY A 177 -2.70 -0.15 8.79
C GLY A 177 -3.38 -0.01 7.43
N VAL A 178 -3.98 -1.09 6.91
CA VAL A 178 -4.76 -1.07 5.66
C VAL A 178 -5.98 -0.16 5.80
N ILE A 179 -6.71 -0.29 6.91
CA ILE A 179 -7.86 0.57 7.22
C ILE A 179 -7.42 2.04 7.37
N ALA A 180 -6.34 2.31 8.11
CA ALA A 180 -5.83 3.67 8.31
C ALA A 180 -5.30 4.32 7.04
N GLY A 181 -4.74 3.51 6.14
CA GLY A 181 -4.28 3.94 4.83
C GLY A 181 -5.43 4.32 3.88
N GLY A 182 -6.66 3.87 4.17
CA GLY A 182 -7.85 4.19 3.41
C GLY A 182 -7.77 3.79 1.94
N SER A 183 -8.56 4.48 1.11
CA SER A 183 -8.59 4.32 -0.35
C SER A 183 -7.22 4.55 -1.01
N ALA A 184 -6.42 5.50 -0.49
CA ALA A 184 -5.10 5.81 -1.03
C ALA A 184 -4.09 4.65 -0.92
N ALA A 185 -4.18 3.83 0.14
CA ALA A 185 -3.35 2.64 0.28
C ALA A 185 -3.72 1.55 -0.74
N ILE A 186 -5.02 1.34 -0.94
CA ILE A 186 -5.57 0.36 -1.90
C ILE A 186 -5.20 0.76 -3.34
N ASP A 187 -5.36 2.05 -3.68
CA ASP A 187 -4.96 2.61 -4.97
C ASP A 187 -3.47 2.41 -5.26
N LYS A 188 -2.61 2.62 -4.26
CA LYS A 188 -1.16 2.43 -4.39
C LYS A 188 -0.82 0.95 -4.59
N MET A 189 -1.55 0.04 -3.94
CA MET A 189 -1.38 -1.40 -4.10
C MET A 189 -1.84 -1.86 -5.48
N GLY A 190 -2.99 -1.39 -5.96
CA GLY A 190 -3.49 -1.68 -7.31
C GLY A 190 -2.53 -1.22 -8.41
N ARG A 191 -1.93 -0.03 -8.27
CA ARG A 191 -0.89 0.46 -9.20
C ARG A 191 0.34 -0.45 -9.23
N LYS A 192 0.81 -0.95 -8.07
CA LYS A 192 1.96 -1.86 -8.00
C LYS A 192 1.66 -3.21 -8.63
N ILE A 193 0.50 -3.78 -8.37
CA ILE A 193 0.05 -5.05 -8.97
C ILE A 193 -0.04 -4.90 -10.49
N SER A 194 -0.65 -3.80 -10.97
CA SER A 194 -0.76 -3.50 -12.41
C SER A 194 0.62 -3.37 -13.05
N GLN A 195 1.57 -2.71 -12.38
CA GLN A 195 2.95 -2.59 -12.86
C GLN A 195 3.66 -3.95 -12.96
N THR A 196 3.51 -4.82 -11.96
CA THR A 196 4.11 -6.17 -12.02
C THR A 196 3.50 -7.02 -13.12
N LEU A 197 2.17 -6.96 -13.31
CA LEU A 197 1.48 -7.69 -14.37
C LEU A 197 1.92 -7.19 -15.76
N ASN A 198 1.99 -5.87 -15.96
CA ASN A 198 2.44 -5.27 -17.21
C ASN A 198 3.92 -5.58 -17.53
N LEU A 199 4.79 -5.65 -16.52
CA LEU A 199 6.20 -6.03 -16.69
C LEU A 199 6.38 -7.51 -17.03
N THR A 200 5.52 -8.39 -16.48
CA THR A 200 5.48 -9.81 -16.84
C THR A 200 5.01 -9.99 -18.29
N SER A 201 3.96 -9.28 -18.72
CA SER A 201 3.48 -9.32 -20.12
C SER A 201 4.52 -8.81 -21.13
N ALA A 202 5.31 -7.80 -20.76
CA ALA A 202 6.40 -7.28 -21.58
C ALA A 202 7.59 -8.26 -21.70
N THR A 203 7.85 -9.07 -20.67
CA THR A 203 8.96 -10.06 -20.67
C THR A 203 8.61 -11.32 -21.47
N THR A 204 7.33 -11.66 -21.62
CA THR A 204 6.88 -12.81 -22.43
C THR A 204 6.91 -12.54 -23.95
N SER A 205 7.08 -11.29 -24.39
CA SER A 205 7.03 -10.93 -25.82
C SER A 205 8.37 -11.05 -26.57
N THR A 206 9.44 -11.57 -25.95
CA THR A 206 10.80 -11.60 -26.53
C THR A 206 11.38 -12.99 -26.78
N VAL A 207 10.56 -14.06 -26.81
CA VAL A 207 10.98 -15.37 -27.32
C VAL A 207 10.20 -15.69 -28.60
N THR A 208 10.50 -14.95 -29.66
CA THR A 208 10.20 -15.37 -31.04
C THR A 208 11.46 -16.07 -31.57
N THR A 209 11.47 -17.40 -31.51
CA THR A 209 12.44 -18.26 -32.19
C THR A 209 12.48 -17.92 -33.69
N PRO A 210 13.64 -17.61 -34.30
CA PRO A 210 13.75 -17.44 -35.74
C PRO A 210 13.53 -18.79 -36.44
N GLN A 211 12.43 -18.85 -37.19
CA GLN A 211 12.04 -19.96 -38.06
C GLN A 211 13.03 -20.05 -39.23
N GLN A 212 13.66 -21.21 -39.40
CA GLN A 212 14.60 -21.54 -40.48
C GLN A 212 13.85 -21.74 -41.82
N PRO A 213 14.43 -21.44 -43.00
CA PRO A 213 13.70 -21.35 -44.26
C PRO A 213 13.28 -22.74 -44.78
N GLN A 214 12.00 -22.88 -45.15
CA GLN A 214 11.47 -24.02 -45.89
C GLN A 214 11.95 -23.99 -47.36
N SER A 215 12.54 -25.10 -47.81
CA SER A 215 12.84 -25.39 -49.21
C SER A 215 11.65 -26.10 -49.86
N ASN A 216 11.11 -25.51 -50.94
CA ASN A 216 10.26 -26.17 -51.94
C ASN A 216 11.11 -27.26 -52.65
N ASP A 217 10.64 -28.39 -53.18
CA ASP A 217 9.50 -28.67 -54.07
C ASP A 217 9.44 -30.23 -54.36
N PRO A 218 8.73 -30.82 -55.37
CA PRO A 218 7.44 -31.55 -55.22
C PRO A 218 7.40 -33.01 -55.81
N ALA A 219 6.17 -33.59 -55.92
CA ALA A 219 5.73 -34.85 -56.55
C ALA A 219 5.77 -36.13 -55.66
N THR A 220 4.77 -37.01 -55.58
CA THR A 220 4.01 -37.66 -56.68
C THR A 220 2.75 -38.40 -56.16
N ALA A 221 1.64 -38.24 -56.90
CA ALA A 221 0.58 -39.19 -57.30
C ALA A 221 -0.21 -40.15 -56.36
N ASP A 222 -1.54 -40.06 -56.56
CA ASP A 222 -2.56 -41.10 -56.75
C ASP A 222 -3.12 -41.97 -55.60
N SER A 223 -4.41 -41.73 -55.30
CA SER A 223 -5.58 -42.61 -55.60
C SER A 223 -6.80 -42.12 -54.79
N ALA A 224 -7.86 -41.57 -55.41
CA ALA A 224 -9.10 -42.26 -55.83
C ALA A 224 -9.87 -42.93 -54.64
N THR A 225 -11.17 -42.79 -54.32
CA THR A 225 -12.39 -42.03 -54.75
C THR A 225 -13.46 -42.26 -53.61
N PRO A 226 -14.81 -42.06 -53.73
CA PRO A 226 -15.60 -41.32 -52.72
C PRO A 226 -16.79 -42.10 -52.08
N ALA A 227 -17.43 -41.52 -51.06
CA ALA A 227 -18.86 -41.74 -50.75
C ALA A 227 -19.34 -40.64 -49.77
N THR A 228 -20.27 -39.73 -50.12
CA THR A 228 -21.74 -39.88 -50.19
C THR A 228 -22.43 -39.68 -48.83
N THR A 229 -22.96 -38.45 -48.64
CA THR A 229 -24.40 -38.17 -48.37
C THR A 229 -24.94 -37.87 -46.95
N ASN A 230 -25.82 -36.85 -46.96
CA ASN A 230 -26.89 -36.43 -46.03
C ASN A 230 -26.48 -35.69 -44.74
N ASN A 231 -26.75 -34.39 -44.57
CA ASN A 231 -28.03 -33.64 -44.60
C ASN A 231 -29.05 -34.16 -43.58
N VAL A 232 -29.47 -33.29 -42.67
CA VAL A 232 -30.86 -33.01 -42.24
C VAL A 232 -30.84 -32.29 -40.87
N ILE A 233 -31.28 -31.03 -40.93
CA ILE A 233 -31.88 -30.14 -39.90
C ILE A 233 -30.97 -29.60 -38.80
#